data_AF-A0A4Q5WMM5-F1
#
_entry.id   AF-A0A4Q5WMM5-F1
#
_cell.length_a   1.000
_cell.length_b   1.000
_cell.length_c   1.000
_cell.angle_alpha   90.00
_cell.angle_beta   90.00
_cell.angle_gamma   90.00
#
_symmetry.space_group_name_H-M   'P 1'
#
loop_
_entity.id
_entity.type
_entity.pdbx_description
1 polymer ?
#
loop_
_entity_poly.entity_id
_entity_poly.type
_entity_poly.pdbx_seq_one_letter_code
_entity_poly.pdbx_strand_id
1 'polypeptide(L)'
;MMTKFRTWRRHLSPAKQLVVLFLMYWIYWFAATFLISRMTGTEQETIIFRLINALWMALVFTTVFHWKLVKAGFRGRSTGESA
;
A
#
# COMPACT_ATOMS: atom_id res chain seq x y z
N MET A 1 -1.88 17.07 11.97
CA MET A 1 -2.42 15.73 11.63
C MET A 1 -1.34 14.65 11.49
N MET A 2 -0.21 14.91 10.81
CA MET A 2 0.89 13.93 10.62
C MET A 2 1.44 13.31 11.92
N THR A 3 1.51 14.06 13.01
CA THR A 3 1.99 13.57 14.31
C THR A 3 1.07 12.53 14.93
N LYS A 4 -0.25 12.77 14.98
CA LYS A 4 -1.23 11.78 15.47
C LYS A 4 -1.21 10.49 14.65
N PHE A 5 -1.08 10.61 13.33
CA PHE A 5 -1.00 9.44 12.45
C PHE A 5 0.26 8.61 12.72
N ARG A 6 1.42 9.26 12.88
CA ARG A 6 2.70 8.59 13.17
C ARG A 6 2.71 7.91 14.54
N THR A 7 2.10 8.52 15.56
CA THR A 7 1.96 7.94 16.90
C THR A 7 1.01 6.75 16.93
N TRP A 8 -0.13 6.83 16.24
CA TRP A 8 -1.06 5.71 16.09
C TRP A 8 -0.42 4.55 15.31
N ARG A 9 0.33 4.86 14.24
CA ARG A 9 1.06 3.86 13.45
C ARG A 9 2.09 3.09 14.27
N ARG A 10 2.81 3.76 15.18
CA ARG A 10 3.82 3.11 16.04
C ARG A 10 3.27 2.01 16.94
N HIS A 11 1.98 2.06 17.30
CA HIS A 11 1.33 1.04 18.13
C HIS A 11 0.84 -0.18 17.34
N LEU A 12 0.84 -0.11 16.00
CA LEU A 12 0.45 -1.22 15.14
C LEU A 12 1.64 -2.14 14.88
N SER A 13 1.38 -3.46 14.80
CA SER A 13 2.40 -4.42 14.39
C SER A 13 2.91 -4.12 12.96
N PRO A 14 4.18 -4.43 12.64
CA PRO A 14 4.78 -4.12 11.34
C PRO A 14 3.94 -4.61 10.14
N ALA A 15 3.32 -5.79 10.26
CA ALA A 15 2.40 -6.32 9.25
C ALA A 15 1.14 -5.46 9.07
N LYS A 16 0.49 -5.03 10.17
CA LYS A 16 -0.68 -4.13 10.09
C LYS A 16 -0.30 -2.77 9.52
N GLN A 17 0.90 -2.26 9.84
CA GLN A 17 1.41 -1.02 9.25
C GLN A 17 1.62 -1.13 7.74
N LEU A 18 2.03 -2.28 7.22
CA LEU A 18 2.17 -2.55 5.78
C LEU A 18 0.81 -2.61 5.08
N VAL A 19 -0.17 -3.28 5.67
CA VAL A 19 -1.54 -3.35 5.11
C VAL A 19 -2.14 -1.94 4.99
N VAL A 20 -2.00 -1.11 6.02
CA VAL A 20 -2.49 0.27 5.98
C VAL A 20 -1.79 1.09 4.90
N LEU A 21 -0.47 0.94 4.74
CA LEU A 21 0.25 1.62 3.64
C LEU A 21 -0.21 1.14 2.28
N PHE A 22 -0.33 -0.17 2.11
CA PHE A 22 -0.77 -0.76 0.87
C PHE A 22 -2.14 -0.22 0.47
N LEU A 23 -3.10 -0.20 1.40
CA LEU A 23 -4.43 0.36 1.15
C LEU A 23 -4.37 1.86 0.85
N MET A 24 -3.55 2.65 1.55
CA MET A 24 -3.39 4.08 1.25
C MET A 24 -2.83 4.30 -0.16
N TYR A 25 -1.77 3.58 -0.54
CA TYR A 25 -1.20 3.68 -1.88
C TYR A 25 -2.17 3.18 -2.94
N TRP A 26 -2.93 2.12 -2.64
CA TRP A 26 -3.93 1.58 -3.57
C TRP A 26 -5.05 2.57 -3.83
N ILE A 27 -5.64 3.16 -2.79
CA ILE A 27 -6.68 4.20 -2.95
C ILE A 27 -6.10 5.41 -3.69
N TYR A 28 -4.88 5.83 -3.34
CA TYR A 28 -4.21 6.94 -4.02
C TYR A 28 -4.04 6.68 -5.52
N TRP A 29 -3.48 5.53 -5.90
CA TRP A 29 -3.25 5.18 -7.29
C TRP A 29 -4.55 4.91 -8.04
N PHE A 30 -5.55 4.29 -7.40
CA PHE A 30 -6.87 4.09 -7.99
C PHE A 30 -7.54 5.43 -8.29
N ALA A 31 -7.55 6.36 -7.33
CA ALA A 31 -8.10 7.70 -7.50
C ALA A 31 -7.31 8.50 -8.55
N ALA A 32 -5.98 8.43 -8.54
CA ALA A 32 -5.14 9.10 -9.53
C ALA A 32 -5.41 8.59 -10.95
N THR A 33 -5.46 7.27 -11.15
CA THR A 33 -5.77 6.66 -12.44
C THR A 33 -7.19 7.02 -12.88
N PHE A 34 -8.15 7.04 -11.95
CA PHE A 34 -9.51 7.49 -12.22
C PHE A 34 -9.57 8.95 -12.69
N LEU A 35 -8.88 9.84 -11.97
CA LEU A 35 -8.81 11.27 -12.28
C LEU A 35 -8.14 11.53 -13.62
N ILE A 36 -7.01 10.85 -13.89
CA ILE A 36 -6.25 10.96 -15.14
C ILE A 36 -7.16 10.59 -16.30
N SER A 37 -7.79 9.41 -16.30
CA SER A 37 -8.60 9.04 -17.46
C SER A 37 -9.82 9.94 -17.67
N ARG A 38 -10.35 10.56 -16.59
CA ARG A 38 -11.40 11.59 -16.72
C ARG A 38 -10.87 12.89 -17.33
N MET A 39 -9.63 13.27 -17.03
CA MET A 39 -8.98 14.46 -17.59
C MET A 39 -8.49 14.26 -19.02
N THR A 40 -7.99 13.06 -19.36
CA THR A 40 -7.44 12.75 -20.69
C THR A 40 -8.48 12.29 -21.69
N GLY A 41 -9.74 12.13 -21.28
CA GLY A 41 -10.82 11.66 -22.15
C GLY A 41 -10.63 10.21 -22.65
N THR A 42 -9.67 9.48 -22.09
CA THR A 42 -9.38 8.09 -22.45
C THR A 42 -10.33 7.16 -21.69
N GLU A 43 -11.57 7.08 -22.16
CA GLU A 43 -12.55 6.11 -21.65
C GLU A 43 -12.26 4.66 -22.02
N GLN A 44 -11.26 4.41 -22.88
CA GLN A 44 -10.91 3.05 -23.33
C GLN A 44 -10.35 2.15 -22.21
N GLU A 45 -9.86 2.71 -21.11
CA GLU A 45 -9.34 1.90 -20.01
C GLU A 45 -10.46 1.34 -19.13
N THR A 46 -10.70 0.04 -19.29
CA THR A 46 -11.64 -0.75 -18.49
C THR A 46 -11.35 -0.59 -17.00
N ILE A 47 -12.39 -0.55 -16.16
CA ILE A 47 -12.25 -0.44 -14.70
C ILE A 47 -11.34 -1.53 -14.10
N ILE A 48 -11.32 -2.72 -14.71
CA ILE A 48 -10.44 -3.83 -14.35
C ILE A 48 -8.97 -3.45 -14.52
N PHE A 49 -8.60 -2.81 -15.62
CA PHE A 49 -7.23 -2.35 -15.87
C PHE A 49 -6.79 -1.35 -14.80
N ARG A 50 -7.67 -0.41 -14.42
CA ARG A 50 -7.40 0.58 -13.38
C ARG A 50 -7.19 -0.05 -12.02
N LEU A 51 -8.00 -1.06 -11.68
CA LEU A 51 -7.87 -1.83 -10.44
C LEU A 51 -6.53 -2.57 -10.41
N ILE A 52 -6.17 -3.29 -11.50
CA ILE A 52 -4.92 -4.04 -11.61
C ILE A 52 -3.70 -3.09 -11.55
N ASN A 53 -3.74 -1.99 -12.29
CA ASN A 53 -2.67 -1.00 -12.30
C ASN A 53 -2.48 -0.37 -10.91
N ALA A 54 -3.56 0.03 -10.26
CA ALA A 54 -3.49 0.55 -8.89
C ALA A 54 -2.95 -0.48 -7.90
N LEU A 55 -3.30 -1.76 -8.07
CA LEU A 55 -2.81 -2.87 -7.24
C LEU A 55 -1.30 -3.07 -7.40
N TRP A 56 -0.82 -3.09 -8.65
CA TRP A 56 0.60 -3.19 -8.96
C TRP A 56 1.38 -2.00 -8.41
N MET A 57 0.91 -0.78 -8.67
CA MET A 57 1.58 0.44 -8.19
C MET A 57 1.61 0.51 -6.67
N ALA A 58 0.52 0.12 -6.00
CA ALA A 58 0.48 0.04 -4.55
C ALA A 58 1.46 -1.00 -3.99
N LEU A 59 1.56 -2.17 -4.63
CA LEU A 59 2.48 -3.22 -4.22
C LEU A 59 3.94 -2.77 -4.36
N VAL A 60 4.30 -2.20 -5.51
CA VAL A 60 5.66 -1.71 -5.79
C VAL A 60 6.03 -0.60 -4.82
N PHE A 61 5.18 0.42 -4.66
CA PHE A 61 5.49 1.54 -3.77
C PHE A 61 5.56 1.12 -2.31
N THR A 62 4.64 0.25 -1.85
CA THR A 62 4.69 -0.27 -0.48
C THR A 62 5.96 -1.08 -0.25
N THR A 63 6.35 -1.91 -1.21
CA THR A 63 7.51 -2.81 -1.06
C THR A 63 8.84 -2.05 -1.14
N VAL A 64 9.00 -1.18 -2.12
CA VAL A 64 10.25 -0.44 -2.37
C VAL A 64 10.48 0.62 -1.29
N PHE A 65 9.50 1.48 -1.02
CA PHE A 65 9.67 2.59 -0.09
C PHE A 65 9.66 2.15 1.38
N HIS A 66 9.08 0.99 1.69
CA HIS A 66 8.97 0.48 3.06
C HIS A 66 9.63 -0.89 3.24
N TRP A 67 10.67 -1.18 2.47
CA TRP A 67 11.41 -2.46 2.50
C TRP A 67 11.86 -2.88 3.92
N LYS A 68 12.23 -1.92 4.77
CA LYS A 68 12.58 -2.19 6.19
C LYS A 68 11.40 -2.76 6.98
N LEU A 69 10.21 -2.20 6.77
CA LEU A 69 8.95 -2.67 7.38
C LEU A 69 8.52 -4.01 6.79
N VAL A 70 8.67 -4.20 5.48
CA VAL A 70 8.44 -5.49 4.79
C VAL A 70 9.29 -6.58 5.43
N LYS A 71 10.60 -6.37 5.51
CA LYS A 71 11.52 -7.31 6.18
C LYS A 71 11.14 -7.58 7.63
N ALA A 72 10.72 -6.55 8.38
CA ALA A 72 10.27 -6.72 9.76
C ALA A 72 8.96 -7.53 9.87
N GLY A 73 8.02 -7.34 8.94
CA GLY A 73 6.78 -8.11 8.86
C GLY A 73 7.00 -9.58 8.54
N PHE A 74 8.01 -9.91 7.72
CA PHE A 74 8.38 -11.29 7.39
C PHE A 74 9.29 -11.95 8.43
N ARG A 75 10.18 -11.20 9.10
CA ARG A 75 11.02 -11.73 10.20
C ARG A 75 10.22 -12.15 11.43
N GLY A 76 9.07 -11.52 11.70
CA GLY A 76 8.21 -11.86 12.83
C GLY A 76 7.60 -13.28 12.79
N ARG A 77 7.78 -14.04 11.69
CA ARG A 77 7.33 -15.44 11.58
C ARG A 77 8.44 -16.48 11.79
N SER A 78 9.72 -16.11 11.89
CA SER A 78 10.82 -17.09 12.00
C SER A 78 11.28 -17.39 13.43
N THR A 79 10.61 -16.86 14.45
CA THR A 79 10.97 -17.04 15.88
C THR A 79 9.77 -17.50 16.72
N GLY A 80 8.92 -18.35 16.15
CA GLY A 80 7.70 -18.87 16.79
C GLY A 80 7.55 -20.39 16.77
N GLU A 81 8.60 -21.15 16.45
CA GLU A 81 8.65 -22.61 16.56
C GLU A 81 10.00 -23.01 17.15
N SER A 82 10.14 -22.86 18.47
CA SER A 82 11.16 -23.52 19.32
C SER A 82 10.90 -23.09 20.77
N ALA A 83 9.85 -23.65 21.38
CA ALA A 83 9.70 -23.73 22.83
C ALA A 83 8.73 -24.86 23.15
#